data_AF-A0A358QPM3-F1
#
_entry.id   AF-A0A358QPM3-F1
#
_cell.length_a   1.000
_cell.length_b   1.000
_cell.length_c   1.000
_cell.angle_alpha   90.00
_cell.angle_beta   90.00
_cell.angle_gamma   90.00
#
_symmetry.space_group_name_H-M   'P 1'
#
loop_
_entity.id
_entity.type
_entity.pdbx_description
1 polymer ?
#
loop_
_entity_poly.entity_id
_entity_poly.type
_entity_poly.pdbx_seq_one_letter_code
_entity_poly.pdbx_strand_id
1 'polypeptide(L)' 'MALMNRRLDPDIHTVFLMTSAPNVFMSSALVKEVCRLGGDISEFVPPATAEALRRRVGRPG' A
#
# COMPACT_ATOMS: atom_id res chain seq x y z
N MET A 1 -10.40 -6.92 -12.22
CA MET A 1 -10.44 -8.18 -11.45
C MET A 1 -11.86 -8.67 -11.16
N ALA A 2 -12.80 -7.84 -10.69
CA ALA A 2 -14.13 -8.28 -10.26
C ALA A 2 -14.89 -9.19 -11.26
N LEU A 3 -14.87 -8.87 -12.56
CA LEU A 3 -15.54 -9.69 -13.58
C LEU A 3 -14.92 -11.09 -13.74
N MET A 4 -13.60 -11.20 -13.57
CA MET A 4 -12.92 -12.51 -13.60
C MET A 4 -13.29 -13.33 -12.37
N ASN A 5 -13.32 -12.71 -11.19
CA ASN A 5 -13.73 -13.37 -9.96
C ASN A 5 -15.16 -13.94 -10.09
N ARG A 6 -16.09 -13.14 -10.63
CA ARG A 6 -17.48 -13.58 -10.88
C ARG A 6 -17.57 -14.73 -11.88
N ARG A 7 -16.66 -14.79 -12.86
CA ARG A 7 -16.61 -15.89 -13.83
C ARG A 7 -16.11 -17.19 -13.20
N LEU A 8 -15.17 -17.09 -12.25
CA LEU A 8 -14.59 -18.24 -11.55
C LEU A 8 -15.52 -18.79 -10.48
N ASP A 9 -16.16 -17.92 -9.72
CA ASP A 9 -17.10 -18.28 -8.65
C ASP A 9 -18.22 -17.21 -8.58
N PRO A 10 -19.47 -17.57 -8.94
CA PRO A 10 -20.58 -16.63 -8.96
C PRO A 10 -21.09 -16.23 -7.57
N ASP A 11 -20.78 -17.02 -6.53
CA ASP A 11 -21.23 -16.76 -5.16
C ASP A 11 -20.32 -15.74 -4.44
N ILE A 12 -19.14 -15.45 -5.00
CA ILE A 12 -18.22 -14.43 -4.48
C ILE A 12 -18.59 -13.04 -5.01
N HIS A 13 -18.89 -12.12 -4.10
CA HIS A 13 -19.15 -10.71 -4.42
C HIS A 13 -17.94 -9.82 -4.10
N THR A 14 -17.49 -9.06 -5.10
CA THR A 14 -16.45 -8.03 -4.90
C THR A 14 -17.11 -6.69 -4.64
N VAL A 15 -16.85 -6.10 -3.47
CA VAL A 15 -17.33 -4.76 -3.10
C VAL A 15 -16.18 -3.76 -3.24
N PHE A 16 -16.45 -2.62 -3.86
CA PHE A 16 -15.50 -1.51 -3.98
C PHE A 16 -15.81 -0.45 -2.93
N LEU A 17 -14.79 -0.02 -2.21
CA LEU A 17 -14.86 1.06 -1.24
C LEU A 17 -14.06 2.26 -1.75
N MET A 18 -14.64 3.44 -1.61
CA MET A 18 -13.94 4.69 -1.94
C MET A 18 -12.96 5.04 -0.83
N THR A 19 -11.74 5.40 -1.22
CA THR A 19 -10.74 5.94 -0.30
C THR A 19 -11.17 7.33 0.21
N SER A 20 -10.81 7.68 1.44
CA SER A 20 -11.00 9.03 1.95
C SER A 20 -10.15 10.05 1.18
N ALA A 21 -10.65 11.28 1.03
CA ALA A 21 -9.97 12.34 0.28
C ALA A 21 -8.49 12.56 0.69
N PRO A 22 -8.11 12.53 1.99
CA PRO A 22 -6.72 12.70 2.40
C PRO A 22 -5.78 11.57 1.94
N ASN A 23 -6.29 10.41 1.56
CA ASN A 23 -5.48 9.22 1.25
C ASN A 23 -5.50 8.86 -0.24
N VAL A 24 -6.18 9.64 -1.08
CA VAL A 24 -6.39 9.32 -2.50
C VAL A 24 -5.08 9.24 -3.31
N PHE A 25 -4.03 9.94 -2.87
CA PHE A 25 -2.73 9.98 -3.53
C PHE A 25 -1.77 8.87 -3.07
N MET A 26 -2.15 8.10 -2.05
CA MET A 26 -1.24 7.13 -1.43
C MET A 26 -1.22 5.80 -2.17
N SER A 27 -0.02 5.28 -2.43
CA SER A 27 0.18 3.92 -2.93
C SER A 27 1.37 3.26 -2.24
N SER A 28 1.34 1.94 -2.09
CA SER A 28 2.47 1.21 -1.51
C SER A 28 3.74 1.31 -2.36
N ALA A 29 3.61 1.46 -3.69
CA ALA A 29 4.76 1.67 -4.57
C ALA A 29 5.48 2.97 -4.23
N LEU A 30 4.72 4.07 -4.10
CA LEU A 30 5.25 5.38 -3.73
C LEU A 30 5.96 5.36 -2.37
N VAL A 31 5.30 4.82 -1.34
CA VAL A 31 5.89 4.75 0.02
C VAL A 31 7.19 3.93 0.04
N LYS A 32 7.22 2.79 -0.68
CA LYS A 32 8.43 1.96 -0.79
C LYS A 32 9.55 2.69 -1.52
N GLU A 33 9.23 3.49 -2.54
CA GLU A 33 10.20 4.28 -3.28
C GLU A 33 10.82 5.39 -2.44
N VAL A 34 10.00 6.17 -1.72
CA VAL A 34 10.47 7.19 -0.77
C VAL A 34 11.41 6.57 0.27
N CYS A 35 11.02 5.43 0.84
CA CYS A 35 11.84 4.71 1.83
C CYS A 35 13.18 4.23 1.25
N ARG A 36 13.19 3.71 0.00
CA ARG A 36 14.43 3.30 -0.70
C ARG A 36 15.38 4.46 -0.93
N LEU A 37 14.84 5.65 -1.18
CA LEU A 37 15.62 6.87 -1.38
C LEU A 37 16.08 7.51 -0.06
N GLY A 38 15.76 6.89 1.09
CA GLY A 38 16.12 7.40 2.41
C GLY A 38 15.20 8.50 2.94
N GLY A 39 14.05 8.74 2.28
CA GLY A 39 13.04 9.67 2.77
C GLY A 39 12.29 9.13 3.98
N ASP A 40 11.77 10.04 4.82
CA ASP A 40 10.91 9.65 5.93
C ASP A 40 9.50 9.31 5.45
N ILE A 41 8.92 8.28 6.06
CA ILE A 41 7.60 7.74 5.74
C ILE A 41 6.68 7.64 6.97
N SER A 42 7.11 8.19 8.11
CA SER A 42 6.42 8.08 9.39
C SER A 42 4.97 8.60 9.38
N GLU A 43 4.68 9.62 8.57
CA GLU A 43 3.33 10.19 8.41
C GLU A 43 2.40 9.36 7.52
N PHE A 44 2.97 8.43 6.73
CA PHE A 44 2.23 7.69 5.71
C PHE A 44 1.87 6.27 6.12
N VAL A 45 2.50 5.74 7.17
CA VAL A 45 2.29 4.37 7.64
C VAL A 45 2.40 4.27 9.16
N PRO A 46 1.76 3.26 9.77
CA PRO A 46 1.96 2.98 11.18
C PRO A 46 3.44 2.73 11.52
N PRO A 47 3.88 3.01 12.76
CA PRO A 47 5.29 2.88 13.17
C PRO A 47 5.90 1.49 12.89
N ALA A 48 5.15 0.42 13.17
CA ALA A 48 5.58 -0.95 12.91
C ALA A 48 5.86 -1.20 11.41
N THR A 49 5.07 -0.59 10.53
CA THR A 49 5.25 -0.67 9.08
C THR A 49 6.46 0.14 8.63
N ALA A 50 6.68 1.34 9.19
CA ALA A 50 7.85 2.16 8.90
C ALA A 50 9.15 1.41 9.25
N GLU A 51 9.21 0.79 10.42
CA GLU A 51 10.34 -0.03 10.86
C GLU A 51 10.58 -1.23 9.93
N ALA A 52 9.52 -1.96 9.60
CA ALA A 52 9.61 -3.11 8.69
C ALA A 52 10.07 -2.70 7.28
N LEU A 53 9.59 -1.57 6.77
CA LEU A 53 9.99 -1.04 5.47
C LEU A 53 11.46 -0.59 5.46
N ARG A 54 11.91 0.13 6.49
CA ARG A 54 13.32 0.51 6.63
C ARG A 54 14.26 -0.70 6.62
N ARG A 55 13.90 -1.78 7.33
CA ARG A 55 14.67 -3.04 7.33
C ARG A 55 14.65 -3.77 5.98
N ARG A 56 13.52 -3.75 5.27
CA ARG A 56 13.33 -4.54 4.05
C ARG A 56 13.83 -3.86 2.78
N VAL A 57 13.64 -2.54 2.66
CA VAL A 57 13.91 -1.80 1.42
C VAL A 57 14.73 -0.52 1.63
N GLY A 58 15.03 -0.14 2.88
CA GLY A 58 15.92 0.99 3.14
C GLY A 58 17.32 0.72 2.58
N ARG A 59 18.02 1.77 2.13
CA ARG A 59 19.43 1.63 1.75
C ARG A 59 20.24 1.22 2.99
N PRO A 60 21.18 0.26 2.86
CA PRO A 60 22.24 0.14 3.85
C PRO A 60 23.00 1.48 3.84
N GLY A 61 23.04 2.14 5.00
CA GLY A 61 23.87 3.32 5.21
C GLY A 61 25.35 2.96 5.17
#